data_AF-A0AAF0EI31-F1
#
_entry.id   AF-A0AAF0EI31-F1
#
_cell.length_a   1.000
_cell.length_b   1.000
_cell.length_c   1.000
_cell.angle_alpha   90.00
_cell.angle_beta   90.00
_cell.angle_gamma   90.00
#
_symmetry.space_group_name_H-M   'P 1'
#
loop_
_entity.id
_entity.type
_entity.pdbx_description
1 polymer ?
#
loop_
_entity_poly.entity_id
_entity_poly.type
_entity_poly.pdbx_seq_one_letter_code
_entity_poly.pdbx_strand_id
1 'polypeptide(L)'
;MRMIEVIANDRLGRKVRVKCSPEDTVGDLKKLIAAQTGTAPQKIILKKAYSTFKDHITLADCMYDVLLTADEIHDGDSLELH
;
A
#
# COMPACT_ATOMS: atom_id res chain seq x y z
N MET A 1 6.33 -14.31 -12.54
CA MET A 1 5.51 -13.36 -11.77
C MET A 1 6.17 -13.19 -10.40
N ARG A 2 6.55 -11.97 -10.02
CA ARG A 2 7.22 -11.69 -8.74
C ARG A 2 6.17 -11.12 -7.79
N MET A 3 5.83 -11.85 -6.73
CA MET A 3 4.95 -11.33 -5.68
C MET A 3 5.77 -10.50 -4.70
N ILE A 4 5.18 -9.44 -4.18
CA ILE A 4 5.77 -8.59 -3.13
C ILE A 4 4.93 -8.71 -1.85
N GLU A 5 5.57 -8.53 -0.70
CA GLU A 5 4.88 -8.43 0.59
C GLU A 5 4.86 -6.97 1.06
N VAL A 6 3.64 -6.43 1.22
CA VAL A 6 3.41 -5.09 1.75
C VAL A 6 2.87 -5.21 3.16
N ILE A 7 3.43 -4.44 4.10
CA ILE A 7 2.96 -4.36 5.48
C ILE A 7 2.23 -3.03 5.66
N ALA A 8 0.95 -3.08 6.06
CA ALA A 8 0.15 -1.91 6.35
C ALA A 8 -0.18 -1.87 7.85
N ASN A 9 0.11 -0.76 8.51
CA ASN A 9 -0.04 -0.55 9.95
C ASN A 9 -1.16 0.47 10.19
N ASP A 10 -2.14 0.16 11.02
CA ASP A 10 -3.15 1.15 11.41
C ASP A 10 -2.71 2.01 12.60
N ARG A 11 -3.43 3.12 12.81
CA ARG A 11 -3.22 4.03 13.95
C ARG A 11 -3.36 3.34 15.33
N LEU A 12 -3.97 2.17 15.39
CA LEU A 12 -4.18 1.39 16.61
C LEU A 12 -3.05 0.35 16.81
N GLY A 13 -2.05 0.33 15.93
CA GLY A 13 -0.89 -0.57 16.00
C GLY A 13 -1.12 -1.96 15.40
N ARG A 14 -2.26 -2.21 14.73
CA ARG A 14 -2.49 -3.47 14.01
C ARG A 14 -1.68 -3.49 12.73
N LYS A 15 -0.97 -4.60 12.50
CA LYS A 15 -0.17 -4.84 11.29
C LYS A 15 -0.88 -5.85 10.40
N VAL A 16 -1.12 -5.47 9.16
CA VAL A 16 -1.71 -6.30 8.11
C VAL A 16 -0.64 -6.57 7.08
N ARG A 17 -0.39 -7.84 6.76
CA ARG A 17 0.55 -8.22 5.70
C ARG A 17 -0.23 -8.69 4.50
N VAL A 18 0.10 -8.15 3.34
CA VAL A 18 -0.61 -8.44 2.09
C VAL A 18 0.41 -8.84 1.04
N LYS A 19 0.21 -10.01 0.45
CA LYS A 19 0.93 -10.43 -0.74
C LYS A 19 0.17 -9.95 -1.97
N CYS A 20 0.85 -9.21 -2.83
CA CYS A 20 0.28 -8.61 -4.04
C CYS A 20 1.28 -8.67 -5.20
N SER A 21 0.79 -8.44 -6.41
CA SER A 21 1.60 -8.28 -7.61
C SER A 21 2.05 -6.82 -7.73
N PRO A 22 3.28 -6.51 -8.17
CA PRO A 22 3.69 -5.14 -8.45
C PRO A 22 2.83 -4.48 -9.57
N GLU A 23 2.19 -5.29 -10.41
CA GLU A 23 1.26 -4.82 -11.45
C GLU A 23 -0.13 -4.45 -10.90
N ASP A 24 -0.45 -4.85 -9.66
CA ASP A 24 -1.71 -4.46 -9.01
C ASP A 24 -1.75 -2.95 -8.78
N THR A 25 -2.95 -2.39 -8.75
CA THR A 25 -3.13 -0.99 -8.39
C THR A 25 -3.18 -0.81 -6.88
N VAL A 26 -2.92 0.42 -6.41
CA VAL A 26 -3.17 0.82 -5.02
C VAL A 26 -4.62 0.55 -4.63
N GLY A 27 -5.58 0.75 -5.54
CA GLY A 27 -6.98 0.43 -5.32
C GLY A 27 -7.20 -1.06 -5.06
N ASP A 28 -6.48 -1.95 -5.74
CA ASP A 28 -6.55 -3.39 -5.51
C ASP A 28 -5.89 -3.79 -4.20
N LEU A 29 -4.75 -3.18 -3.85
CA LEU A 29 -4.14 -3.35 -2.52
C LEU A 29 -5.10 -2.94 -1.40
N LYS A 30 -5.84 -1.83 -1.55
CA LYS A 30 -6.86 -1.43 -0.58
C LYS A 30 -7.97 -2.46 -0.44
N LYS A 31 -8.42 -3.10 -1.53
CA LYS A 31 -9.42 -4.17 -1.48
C LYS A 31 -8.89 -5.41 -0.73
N LEU A 32 -7.62 -5.75 -0.94
CA LEU A 32 -6.97 -6.86 -0.22
C LEU A 32 -6.87 -6.58 1.29
N ILE A 33 -6.50 -5.36 1.67
CA ILE A 33 -6.48 -4.93 3.09
C ILE A 33 -7.90 -4.88 3.66
N ALA A 34 -8.87 -4.38 2.90
CA ALA A 34 -10.28 -4.35 3.28
C ALA A 34 -10.83 -5.74 3.60
N ALA A 35 -10.50 -6.74 2.78
CA ALA A 35 -10.92 -8.12 2.98
C ALA A 35 -10.38 -8.72 4.29
N GLN A 36 -9.18 -8.33 4.72
CA GLN A 36 -8.58 -8.80 5.97
C GLN A 36 -9.01 -8.01 7.21
N THR A 37 -9.29 -6.71 7.06
CA THR A 37 -9.59 -5.80 8.18
C THR A 37 -11.08 -5.56 8.40
N GLY A 38 -11.94 -5.94 7.45
CA GLY A 38 -13.37 -5.62 7.48
C GLY A 38 -13.68 -4.13 7.25
N THR A 39 -12.69 -3.32 6.86
CA THR A 39 -12.88 -1.90 6.57
C THR A 39 -13.16 -1.71 5.08
N ALA A 40 -14.16 -0.91 4.74
CA ALA A 40 -14.49 -0.67 3.34
C ALA A 40 -13.29 0.00 2.60
N PRO A 41 -12.90 -0.45 1.39
CA PRO A 41 -11.68 0.01 0.72
C PRO A 41 -11.65 1.52 0.44
N GLN A 42 -12.81 2.14 0.22
CA GLN A 42 -12.96 3.58 0.03
C GLN A 42 -12.67 4.40 1.30
N LYS A 43 -12.69 3.78 2.47
CA LYS A 43 -12.31 4.41 3.75
C LYS A 43 -10.84 4.22 4.08
N ILE A 44 -10.13 3.37 3.34
CA ILE A 44 -8.71 3.10 3.56
C ILE A 44 -7.90 4.16 2.83
N ILE A 45 -7.12 4.94 3.57
CA ILE A 45 -6.13 5.85 3.01
C ILE A 45 -4.76 5.27 3.30
N LEU A 46 -4.03 4.92 2.23
CA LEU A 46 -2.65 4.46 2.33
C LEU A 46 -1.72 5.66 2.19
N LYS A 47 -0.84 5.83 3.18
CA LYS A 47 0.20 6.84 3.16
C LYS A 47 1.57 6.23 3.43
N LYS A 48 2.58 6.88 2.86
CA LYS A 48 3.97 6.69 3.24
C LYS A 48 4.61 8.07 3.39
N ALA A 49 5.16 8.34 4.57
CA ALA A 49 5.60 9.68 4.99
C ALA A 49 4.54 10.77 4.69
N TYR A 50 4.84 11.69 3.78
CA TYR A 50 3.96 12.80 3.41
C TYR A 50 3.08 12.51 2.17
N SER A 51 3.28 11.36 1.53
CA SER A 51 2.64 10.99 0.27
C SER A 51 1.38 10.17 0.51
N THR A 52 0.31 10.50 -0.21
CA THR A 52 -0.94 9.71 -0.23
C THR A 52 -1.10 9.06 -1.60
N PHE A 53 -1.21 7.74 -1.62
CA PHE A 53 -1.30 6.99 -2.87
C PHE A 53 -2.70 7.06 -3.48
N LYS A 54 -2.77 7.20 -4.81
CA LYS A 54 -4.01 7.25 -5.58
C LYS A 54 -4.35 5.87 -6.14
N ASP A 55 -5.63 5.55 -6.18
CA ASP A 55 -6.12 4.19 -6.46
C ASP A 55 -5.76 3.65 -7.85
N HIS A 56 -5.55 4.51 -8.85
CA HIS A 56 -5.26 4.10 -10.23
C HIS A 56 -3.78 3.87 -10.52
N ILE A 57 -2.89 4.19 -9.57
CA ILE A 57 -1.44 4.02 -9.74
C ILE A 57 -1.10 2.57 -9.42
N THR A 58 -0.21 1.95 -10.21
CA THR A 58 0.28 0.60 -9.93
C THR A 58 1.26 0.60 -8.75
N LEU A 59 1.44 -0.54 -8.08
CA LEU A 59 2.42 -0.67 -7.02
C LEU A 59 3.85 -0.54 -7.55
N ALA A 60 4.10 -0.99 -8.78
CA ALA A 60 5.35 -0.77 -9.50
C ALA A 60 5.59 0.72 -9.75
N ASP A 61 4.59 1.46 -10.24
CA ASP A 61 4.72 2.91 -10.41
C ASP A 61 4.92 3.58 -9.04
N CYS A 62 4.27 3.14 -7.97
CA CYS A 62 4.56 3.66 -6.63
C CYS A 62 6.00 3.38 -6.16
N MET A 63 6.65 2.33 -6.69
CA MET A 63 8.09 2.08 -6.49
C MET A 63 8.97 3.02 -7.33
N TYR A 64 8.58 3.35 -8.57
CA TYR A 64 9.42 4.10 -9.53
C TYR A 64 9.14 5.61 -9.61
N ASP A 65 7.90 6.07 -9.37
CA ASP A 65 7.43 7.47 -9.46
C ASP A 65 8.04 8.38 -8.38
N VAL A 66 8.84 7.79 -7.48
CA VAL A 66 9.48 8.43 -6.32
C VAL A 66 10.99 8.69 -6.55
N LEU A 67 11.49 8.52 -7.77
CA LEU A 67 12.90 8.83 -8.12
C LEU A 67 13.26 10.33 -8.10
N LEU A 68 12.30 11.23 -7.83
CA LEU A 68 12.55 12.68 -7.65
C LEU A 68 12.35 13.20 -6.23
N THR A 69 11.78 12.43 -5.30
CA THR A 69 11.67 12.82 -3.88
C THR A 69 11.65 11.57 -3.00
N ALA A 70 12.72 11.33 -2.24
CA ALA A 70 12.91 10.19 -1.34
C ALA A 70 11.65 9.75 -0.56
N ASP A 71 11.04 8.59 -0.91
CA ASP A 71 10.35 7.64 -0.01
C ASP A 71 9.79 6.39 -0.77
N GLU A 72 10.64 5.54 -1.38
CA GLU A 72 10.20 4.39 -2.23
C GLU A 72 9.60 3.22 -1.42
N ILE A 73 8.44 2.64 -1.80
CA ILE A 73 7.91 1.40 -1.19
C ILE A 73 8.84 0.21 -1.53
N HIS A 74 9.52 -0.36 -0.54
CA HIS A 74 10.32 -1.58 -0.69
C HIS A 74 9.60 -2.84 -0.17
N ASP A 75 10.07 -4.03 -0.58
CA ASP A 75 9.60 -5.28 0.01
C ASP A 75 9.88 -5.28 1.52
N GLY A 76 8.82 -5.43 2.33
CA GLY A 76 8.89 -5.29 3.78
C GLY A 76 8.63 -3.89 4.35
N ASP A 77 8.32 -2.90 3.50
CA ASP A 77 7.98 -1.55 3.97
C ASP A 77 6.65 -1.52 4.75
N SER A 78 6.61 -0.59 5.71
CA SER A 78 5.48 -0.32 6.57
C SER A 78 4.71 0.92 6.10
N LEU A 79 3.49 0.72 5.61
CA LEU A 79 2.54 1.77 5.25
C LEU A 79 1.68 2.15 6.46
N GLU A 80 1.20 3.39 6.50
CA GLU A 80 0.23 3.83 7.51
C GLU A 80 -1.20 3.84 6.94
N LEU A 81 -2.12 3.21 7.66
CA LEU A 81 -3.56 3.18 7.43
C LEU A 81 -4.23 4.30 8.22
N HIS A 82 -4.90 5.18 7.47
CA HIS A 82 -5.71 6.28 8.00
C HIS A 82 -7.18 6.12 7.71
#